data_AF-A0A0G1M472-F1
#
_entry.id   AF-A0A0G1M472-F1
#
_cell.length_a   1.000
_cell.length_b   1.000
_cell.length_c   1.000
_cell.angle_alpha   90.00
_cell.angle_beta   90.00
_cell.angle_gamma   90.00
#
_symmetry.space_group_name_H-M   'P 1'
#
loop_
_entity.id
_entity.type
_entity.pdbx_description
1 polymer ?
#
loop_
_entity_poly.entity_id
_entity_poly.type
_entity_poly.pdbx_seq_one_letter_code
_entity_poly.pdbx_strand_id
1 'polypeptide(L)' 'MNPRQAILAALDYPVAIKSRNQVQGYLVGKDLYEKIITYIEDFIDQRAIKHTDFSKGRDFETVAKKLGI' A
#
# COMPACT_ATOMS: atom_id res chain seq x y z
N MET A 1 -21.05 -20.42 -2.46
CA MET A 1 -19.63 -20.30 -2.86
C MET A 1 -18.81 -21.17 -1.92
N ASN A 2 -17.88 -21.98 -2.44
CA ASN A 2 -16.99 -22.79 -1.60
C ASN A 2 -15.84 -21.89 -1.09
N PRO A 3 -15.60 -21.79 0.23
CA PRO A 3 -14.53 -20.96 0.78
C PRO A 3 -13.16 -21.26 0.17
N ARG A 4 -12.84 -22.53 -0.11
CA ARG A 4 -11.58 -22.92 -0.73
C ARG A 4 -11.38 -22.28 -2.10
N GLN A 5 -12.42 -22.27 -2.93
CA GLN A 5 -12.37 -21.66 -4.27
C GLN A 5 -12.20 -20.14 -4.18
N ALA A 6 -12.85 -19.50 -3.21
CA ALA A 6 -12.69 -18.06 -2.97
C ALA A 6 -11.27 -17.71 -2.52
N ILE A 7 -10.67 -18.52 -1.63
CA ILE A 7 -9.29 -18.32 -1.17
C ILE A 7 -8.29 -18.50 -2.32
N LEU A 8 -8.46 -19.53 -3.15
CA LEU A 8 -7.57 -19.76 -4.30
C LEU A 8 -7.67 -18.61 -5.32
N ALA A 9 -8.88 -18.15 -5.64
CA ALA A 9 -9.06 -17.00 -6.53
C ALA A 9 -8.47 -15.70 -5.96
N ALA A 10 -8.52 -15.52 -4.63
CA ALA A 10 -7.97 -14.36 -3.96
C ALA A 10 -6.46 -14.20 -4.09
N LEU A 11 -5.74 -15.27 -4.48
CA LEU A 11 -4.31 -15.22 -4.79
C LEU A 11 -4.03 -14.41 -6.06
N ASP A 12 -4.93 -14.47 -7.05
CA ASP A 12 -4.77 -13.82 -8.35
C ASP A 12 -5.45 -12.45 -8.40
N TYR A 13 -6.60 -12.28 -7.73
CA TYR A 13 -7.36 -11.03 -7.72
C TYR A 13 -8.23 -10.85 -6.48
N PRO A 14 -8.57 -9.61 -6.05
CA PRO A 14 -9.48 -9.38 -4.92
C PRO A 14 -10.87 -9.97 -5.15
N VAL A 15 -11.35 -10.78 -4.21
CA VAL A 15 -12.68 -11.41 -4.27
C VAL A 15 -13.65 -10.65 -3.38
N ALA A 16 -14.68 -10.04 -3.96
CA ALA A 16 -15.69 -9.29 -3.22
C ALA A 16 -16.56 -10.22 -2.35
N ILE A 17 -16.64 -9.93 -1.05
CA ILE A 17 -17.57 -10.57 -0.10
C ILE A 17 -18.84 -9.72 -0.05
N LYS A 18 -19.97 -10.34 -0.40
CA LYS A 18 -21.27 -9.67 -0.46
C LYS A 18 -22.23 -10.23 0.57
N SER A 19 -23.00 -9.35 1.20
CA SER A 19 -24.16 -9.70 2.03
C SER A 19 -25.33 -8.80 1.64
N ARG A 20 -26.53 -9.37 1.50
CA ARG A 20 -27.74 -8.63 1.07
C ARG A 20 -27.49 -7.76 -0.17
N ASN A 21 -26.81 -8.31 -1.18
CA ASN A 21 -26.38 -7.63 -2.41
C ASN A 21 -25.42 -6.44 -2.24
N GLN A 22 -24.92 -6.18 -1.05
CA GLN A 22 -23.94 -5.12 -0.79
C GLN A 22 -22.55 -5.71 -0.57
N VAL A 23 -21.53 -5.09 -1.17
CA VAL A 23 -20.12 -5.43 -0.93
C VAL A 23 -19.76 -5.00 0.49
N GLN A 24 -19.32 -5.94 1.31
CA GLN A 24 -18.91 -5.72 2.70
C GLN A 24 -17.38 -5.65 2.83
N GLY A 25 -16.65 -6.23 1.87
CA GLY A 25 -15.20 -6.23 1.86
C GLY A 25 -14.64 -7.06 0.71
N TYR A 26 -13.32 -7.18 0.69
CA TYR A 26 -12.59 -7.98 -0.29
C TYR A 26 -11.68 -8.96 0.43
N LEU A 27 -11.71 -10.22 -0.03
CA LEU A 27 -10.69 -11.20 0.31
C LEU A 27 -9.53 -11.02 -0.66
N VAL A 28 -8.32 -10.86 -0.14
CA VAL A 28 -7.10 -10.66 -0.93
C VAL A 28 -6.02 -11.57 -0.36
N GLY A 29 -5.30 -12.28 -1.23
CA GLY A 29 -4.12 -13.03 -0.85
C GLY A 29 -3.04 -12.10 -0.29
N LYS A 30 -2.28 -12.58 0.70
CA LYS A 30 -1.26 -11.77 1.38
C LYS A 30 -0.28 -11.13 0.41
N ASP A 31 0.32 -11.91 -0.47
CA ASP A 31 1.33 -11.42 -1.42
C ASP A 31 0.76 -10.40 -2.41
N LEU A 32 -0.50 -10.58 -2.83
CA LEU A 32 -1.21 -9.63 -3.69
C LEU A 32 -1.48 -8.32 -2.95
N TYR A 33 -1.91 -8.41 -1.69
CA TYR A 33 -2.11 -7.25 -0.82
C TYR A 33 -0.81 -6.46 -0.64
N GLU A 34 0.30 -7.14 -0.32
CA GLU A 34 1.60 -6.49 -0.16
C GLU A 34 2.03 -5.76 -1.44
N LYS A 35 1.90 -6.39 -2.61
CA LYS A 35 2.20 -5.75 -3.90
C LYS A 35 1.35 -4.50 -4.16
N ILE A 36 0.06 -4.55 -3.82
CA ILE A 36 -0.85 -3.40 -3.96
C ILE A 36 -0.39 -2.26 -3.04
N ILE A 37 -0.07 -2.56 -1.79
CA ILE A 37 0.38 -1.55 -0.83
C ILE A 37 1.70 -0.93 -1.26
N THR A 38 2.72 -1.74 -1.61
CA THR A 38 4.00 -1.23 -2.09
C THR A 38 3.83 -0.32 -3.31
N TYR A 39 2.98 -0.70 -4.28
CA TYR A 39 2.71 0.15 -5.44
C TYR A 39 2.06 1.49 -5.06
N ILE A 40 1.12 1.48 -4.11
CA ILE A 40 0.45 2.69 -3.64
C ILE A 40 1.45 3.59 -2.90
N GLU A 41 2.28 3.02 -2.04
CA GLU A 41 3.33 3.73 -1.31
C GLU A 41 4.34 4.36 -2.27
N ASP A 42 4.89 3.58 -3.20
CA ASP A 42 5.80 4.07 -4.24
C ASP A 42 5.19 5.21 -5.06
N PHE A 43 3.92 5.10 -5.41
CA PHE A 43 3.20 6.14 -6.15
C PHE A 43 3.08 7.43 -5.32
N ILE A 44 2.76 7.32 -4.03
CA ILE A 44 2.66 8.47 -3.12
C ILE A 44 4.02 9.11 -2.93
N ASP A 45 5.07 8.33 -2.71
CA ASP A 45 6.44 8.81 -2.51
C ASP A 45 6.97 9.52 -3.75
N GLN A 46 6.78 8.93 -4.94
CA GLN A 46 7.15 9.59 -6.19
C GLN A 46 6.42 10.92 -6.37
N ARG A 47 5.14 10.99 -6.00
CA ARG A 47 4.36 12.22 -6.06
C ARG A 47 4.87 13.25 -5.06
N ALA A 48 5.21 12.84 -3.84
CA ALA A 48 5.80 13.70 -2.83
C ALA A 48 7.13 14.29 -3.31
N ILE A 49 8.04 13.45 -3.84
CA ILE A 49 9.33 13.88 -4.41
C ILE A 49 9.12 14.91 -5.53
N LYS A 50 8.21 14.65 -6.48
CA LYS A 50 7.93 15.55 -7.61
C LYS A 50 7.42 16.93 -7.18
N HIS A 51 6.70 17.01 -6.07
CA HIS A 51 6.14 18.26 -5.57
C HIS A 51 6.94 18.89 -4.42
N THR A 52 8.04 18.25 -4.00
CA THR A 52 8.90 18.77 -2.94
C THR A 52 9.80 19.88 -3.48
N ASP A 53 9.84 21.00 -2.76
CA ASP A 53 10.79 22.06 -3.00
C ASP A 53 12.11 21.76 -2.30
N PHE A 54 13.07 21.19 -3.05
CA PHE A 54 14.38 20.82 -2.52
C PHE A 54 15.24 22.01 -2.08
N SER A 55 14.90 23.24 -2.48
CA SER A 55 15.62 24.44 -2.01
C SER A 55 15.39 24.72 -0.52
N LYS A 56 14.32 24.17 0.06
CA LYS A 56 14.01 24.24 1.50
C LYS A 56 14.60 23.07 2.30
N GLY A 57 15.45 22.26 1.67
CA GLY A 57 16.13 21.14 2.31
C GLY A 57 17.01 21.58 3.47
N ARG A 58 17.20 20.68 4.44
CA ARG A 58 18.20 20.83 5.51
C ARG A 58 19.33 19.84 5.24
N ASP A 59 20.53 20.28 5.54
CA ASP A 59 21.75 19.46 5.53
C ASP A 59 21.58 18.21 6.42
N PHE A 60 21.96 17.05 5.88
CA PHE A 60 21.72 15.76 6.53
C PHE A 60 22.52 15.64 7.83
N GLU A 61 23.81 16.00 7.81
CA GLU A 61 24.70 15.97 8.96
C GLU A 61 24.17 16.81 10.12
N THR A 62 23.63 17.99 9.80
CA THR A 62 23.00 18.88 10.79
C THR A 62 21.76 18.26 11.43
N VAL A 63 20.95 17.51 10.66
CA VAL A 63 19.75 16.82 11.17
C VAL A 63 20.13 15.58 11.97
N ALA A 64 21.05 14.76 11.47
CA ALA A 64 21.53 13.54 12.13
C ALA A 64 22.09 13.85 13.53
N LYS A 65 22.97 14.87 13.62
CA LYS A 65 23.51 15.35 14.91
C LYS A 65 22.44 15.80 15.90
N LYS A 66 21.32 16.38 15.42
CA LYS A 66 20.18 16.77 16.28
C LYS A 66 19.36 15.58 16.75
N LEU A 67 19.26 14.54 15.93
CA LEU A 67 18.52 13.31 16.23
C LEU A 67 19.35 12.30 17.03
N GLY A 68 20.66 12.53 17.18
CA GLY A 68 21.55 11.63 17.92
C GLY A 68 21.86 10.34 17.17
N ILE A 69 21.76 10.37 15.84
CA ILE A 69 22.13 9.28 14.92
C ILE A 69 23.32 9.68 14.05
#